data_AF-A0A832UKV4-F1
#
_entry.id   AF-A0A832UKV4-F1
#
_cell.length_a   1.000
_cell.length_b   1.000
_cell.length_c   1.000
_cell.angle_alpha   90.00
_cell.angle_beta   90.00
_cell.angle_gamma   90.00
#
_symmetry.space_group_name_H-M   'P 1'
#
loop_
_entity.id
_entity.type
_entity.pdbx_description
1 polymer ?
#
loop_
_entity_poly.entity_id
_entity_poly.type
_entity_poly.pdbx_seq_one_letter_code
_entity_poly.pdbx_strand_id
1 'polypeptide(L)'
;MMNQLSERIRAPSPDSNLDIFSDGNNQYEESLKNLYAPSCVNYGQIVKIRKSGRVVDKVKRIVIGTPSLSEIETTDVENSNGIFRERVGRLVRKTKCFSKLKCRLEAALKIFQFYWNFMNEMNGKTTPGMAEGIIDRTITWRIFFHTSIKYC
;
A
#
# COMPACT_ATOMS: atom_id res chain seq x y z
N MET A 1 8.70 6.29 14.02
CA MET A 1 7.89 6.10 12.79
C MET A 1 6.71 5.16 13.06
N MET A 2 6.90 3.96 13.63
CA MET A 2 5.76 3.08 13.98
C MET A 2 4.81 3.68 15.04
N ASN A 3 5.32 4.31 16.12
CA ASN A 3 4.44 4.88 17.16
C ASN A 3 3.51 6.00 16.63
N GLN A 4 3.90 6.69 15.56
CA GLN A 4 3.06 7.71 14.92
C GLN A 4 1.97 7.11 14.03
N LEU A 5 2.08 5.82 13.69
CA LEU A 5 1.11 5.13 12.84
C LEU A 5 -0.16 4.81 13.63
N SER A 6 -0.01 4.32 14.87
CA SER A 6 -1.15 4.04 15.76
C SER A 6 -1.93 5.30 16.14
N GLU A 7 -1.30 6.47 16.13
CA GLU A 7 -1.97 7.76 16.34
C GLU A 7 -2.80 8.20 15.12
N ARG A 8 -2.51 7.66 13.93
CA ARG A 8 -3.11 8.08 12.65
C ARG A 8 -4.08 7.07 12.06
N ILE A 9 -4.04 5.82 12.54
CA ILE A 9 -4.89 4.73 12.06
C ILE A 9 -5.86 4.37 13.16
N ARG A 10 -7.15 4.30 12.80
CA ARG A 10 -8.20 3.80 13.69
C ARG A 10 -7.91 2.33 14.02
N ALA A 11 -7.86 2.01 15.31
CA ALA A 11 -7.75 0.63 15.76
C ALA A 11 -9.00 -0.17 15.32
N PRO A 12 -8.83 -1.42 14.85
CA PRO A 12 -9.97 -2.23 14.44
C PRO A 12 -10.84 -2.62 15.63
N SER A 13 -12.13 -2.78 15.36
CA SER A 13 -13.14 -3.15 16.35
C SER A 13 -14.15 -4.13 15.72
N PRO A 14 -15.00 -4.81 16.52
CA PRO A 14 -16.03 -5.69 15.97
C PRO A 14 -17.03 -5.00 15.03
N ASP A 15 -17.23 -3.69 15.19
CA ASP A 15 -18.13 -2.90 14.34
C ASP A 15 -17.42 -2.30 13.11
N SER A 16 -16.09 -2.43 13.05
CA SER A 16 -15.23 -1.89 11.99
C SER A 16 -13.98 -2.76 11.88
N ASN A 17 -14.16 -3.94 11.28
CA ASN A 17 -13.09 -4.90 11.06
C ASN A 17 -11.97 -4.31 10.19
N LEU A 18 -10.75 -4.77 10.44
CA LEU A 18 -9.65 -4.58 9.50
C LEU A 18 -9.67 -5.71 8.47
N ASP A 19 -9.81 -5.36 7.20
CA ASP A 19 -9.75 -6.32 6.10
C ASP A 19 -8.31 -6.47 5.59
N ILE A 20 -7.82 -7.70 5.57
CA ILE A 20 -6.47 -8.04 5.11
C ILE A 20 -6.57 -9.17 4.09
N PHE A 21 -5.96 -8.98 2.93
CA PHE A 21 -5.88 -9.99 1.89
C PHE A 21 -4.42 -10.19 1.46
N SER A 22 -3.97 -11.45 1.43
CA SER A 22 -2.59 -11.78 1.06
C SER A 22 -2.50 -13.04 0.20
N ASP A 23 -1.27 -13.43 -0.12
CA ASP A 23 -1.00 -14.74 -0.71
C ASP A 23 -1.22 -15.89 0.29
N GLY A 24 -0.94 -17.11 -0.16
CA GLY A 24 -1.08 -18.33 0.63
C GLY A 24 -0.03 -18.55 1.72
N ASN A 25 0.79 -17.56 2.08
CA ASN A 25 1.78 -17.74 3.16
C ASN A 25 1.08 -17.87 4.53
N ASN A 26 1.37 -18.98 5.22
CA ASN A 26 0.75 -19.32 6.51
C ASN A 26 1.22 -18.45 7.68
N GLN A 27 2.39 -17.81 7.57
CA GLN A 27 2.94 -16.94 8.63
C GLN A 27 2.02 -15.76 8.95
N TYR A 28 1.26 -15.28 7.95
CA TYR A 28 0.28 -14.22 8.16
C TYR A 28 -0.89 -14.67 9.03
N GLU A 29 -1.37 -15.91 8.86
CA GLU A 29 -2.47 -16.45 9.66
C GLU A 29 -2.10 -16.47 11.15
N GLU A 30 -0.93 -17.02 11.47
CA GLU A 30 -0.43 -17.09 12.85
C GLU A 30 -0.20 -15.70 13.43
N SER A 31 0.42 -14.81 12.67
CA SER A 31 0.70 -13.43 13.11
C SER A 31 -0.58 -12.65 13.40
N LEU A 32 -1.59 -12.75 12.52
CA LEU A 32 -2.85 -12.02 12.70
C LEU A 32 -3.67 -12.55 13.88
N LYS A 33 -3.67 -13.87 14.11
CA LYS A 33 -4.30 -14.48 15.30
C LYS A 33 -3.66 -14.03 16.60
N ASN A 34 -2.36 -13.77 16.60
CA ASN A 34 -1.61 -13.31 17.78
C ASN A 34 -1.76 -11.80 18.02
N LEU A 35 -1.97 -11.01 16.97
CA LEU A 35 -2.04 -9.54 17.05
C LEU A 35 -3.45 -8.99 17.25
N TYR A 36 -4.47 -9.66 16.71
CA TYR A 36 -5.84 -9.16 16.71
C TYR A 36 -6.82 -10.18 17.27
N ALA A 37 -7.85 -9.69 17.98
CA ALA A 37 -9.00 -10.51 18.31
C ALA A 37 -9.70 -10.97 17.01
N PRO A 38 -10.15 -12.23 16.89
CA PRO A 38 -10.80 -12.74 15.68
C PRO A 38 -12.04 -11.94 15.25
N SER A 39 -12.71 -11.29 16.18
CA SER A 39 -13.87 -10.43 15.91
C SER A 39 -13.51 -9.08 15.28
N CYS A 40 -12.25 -8.65 15.31
CA CYS A 40 -11.80 -7.35 14.81
C CYS A 40 -11.11 -7.41 13.44
N VAL A 41 -10.88 -8.59 12.87
CA VAL A 41 -10.12 -8.77 11.63
C VAL A 41 -10.83 -9.73 10.69
N ASN A 42 -10.89 -9.37 9.41
CA ASN A 42 -11.20 -10.30 8.35
C ASN A 42 -9.91 -10.59 7.59
N TYR A 43 -9.62 -11.88 7.41
CA TYR A 43 -8.42 -12.29 6.70
C TYR A 43 -8.76 -13.31 5.62
N GLY A 44 -8.39 -12.96 4.39
CA GLY A 44 -8.54 -13.79 3.21
C GLY A 44 -7.21 -14.06 2.51
N GLN A 45 -7.11 -15.21 1.87
CA GLN A 45 -5.95 -15.59 1.07
C GLN A 45 -6.35 -15.84 -0.38
N ILE A 46 -5.47 -15.46 -1.29
CA ILE A 46 -5.55 -15.78 -2.71
C ILE A 46 -4.29 -16.54 -3.15
N VAL A 47 -4.48 -17.78 -3.61
CA VAL A 47 -3.41 -18.66 -4.06
C VAL A 47 -3.52 -18.86 -5.56
N LYS A 48 -2.52 -18.37 -6.29
CA LYS A 48 -2.45 -18.51 -7.75
C LYS A 48 -1.96 -19.90 -8.14
N ILE A 49 -2.78 -20.65 -8.88
CA ILE A 49 -2.41 -21.94 -9.46
C ILE A 49 -1.59 -21.66 -10.73
N ARG A 50 -0.41 -22.28 -10.80
CA ARG A 50 0.50 -22.13 -11.95
C ARG A 50 0.72 -23.46 -12.67
N LYS A 51 0.71 -23.42 -14.00
CA LYS A 51 1.15 -24.52 -14.87
C LYS A 51 2.22 -23.98 -15.81
N SER A 52 3.38 -24.64 -15.84
CA SER A 52 4.54 -24.22 -16.67
C SER A 52 4.90 -22.74 -16.50
N GLY A 53 4.90 -22.25 -15.24
CA GLY A 53 5.24 -20.86 -14.91
C GLY A 53 4.15 -19.82 -15.18
N ARG A 54 3.05 -20.18 -15.85
CA ARG A 54 1.92 -19.28 -16.11
C ARG A 54 0.83 -19.46 -15.06
N VAL A 55 0.23 -18.36 -14.63
CA VAL A 55 -0.98 -18.40 -13.78
C VAL A 55 -2.13 -18.87 -14.65
N VAL A 56 -2.75 -19.98 -14.26
CA VAL A 56 -3.89 -20.58 -15.00
C VAL A 56 -5.20 -20.48 -14.23
N ASP A 57 -5.12 -20.32 -12.90
CA ASP A 57 -6.29 -20.22 -12.04
C ASP A 57 -5.91 -19.58 -10.69
N LYS A 58 -6.89 -19.28 -9.85
CA LYS A 58 -6.72 -18.75 -8.50
C LYS A 58 -7.74 -19.35 -7.53
N VAL A 59 -7.27 -19.76 -6.36
CA VAL A 59 -8.11 -20.24 -5.25
C VAL A 59 -8.17 -19.15 -4.20
N LYS A 60 -9.38 -18.81 -3.75
CA LYS A 60 -9.61 -17.88 -2.65
C LYS A 60 -10.05 -18.64 -1.41
N ARG A 61 -9.55 -18.24 -0.25
CA ARG A 61 -9.83 -18.86 1.04
C ARG A 61 -10.11 -17.79 2.09
N ILE A 62 -11.21 -17.96 2.83
CA ILE A 62 -11.45 -17.19 4.06
C ILE A 62 -10.72 -17.91 5.19
N VAL A 63 -9.91 -17.17 5.95
CA VAL A 63 -9.09 -17.70 7.03
C VAL A 63 -9.57 -17.21 8.40
N ILE A 64 -9.91 -15.93 8.52
CA ILE A 64 -10.47 -15.33 9.75
C ILE A 64 -11.66 -14.46 9.36
N GLY A 65 -12.71 -14.48 10.19
CA GLY A 65 -13.90 -13.65 10.00
C GLY A 65 -14.78 -14.12 8.84
N THR A 66 -15.52 -13.17 8.25
CA THR A 66 -16.48 -13.44 7.17
C THR A 66 -16.42 -12.38 6.05
N PRO A 67 -15.24 -12.11 5.46
CA PRO A 67 -15.15 -11.21 4.31
C PRO A 67 -15.82 -11.81 3.08
N SER A 68 -16.22 -10.97 2.13
CA SER A 68 -16.72 -11.46 0.86
C SER A 68 -15.59 -12.08 0.03
N LEU A 69 -15.82 -13.28 -0.52
CA LEU A 69 -14.88 -13.93 -1.45
C LEU A 69 -14.58 -13.06 -2.68
N SER A 70 -15.50 -12.18 -3.08
CA SER A 70 -15.28 -11.27 -4.22
C SER A 70 -14.17 -10.25 -3.92
N GLU A 71 -14.04 -9.83 -2.67
CA GLU A 71 -13.10 -8.77 -2.23
C GLU A 71 -11.68 -9.30 -2.04
N ILE A 72 -11.51 -10.61 -1.79
CA ILE A 72 -10.18 -11.21 -1.59
C ILE A 72 -9.39 -11.17 -2.90
N GLU A 73 -8.51 -10.19 -3.06
CA GLU A 73 -7.69 -9.97 -4.26
C GLU A 73 -6.38 -9.26 -3.87
N THR A 74 -5.31 -9.49 -4.63
CA THR A 74 -3.99 -8.86 -4.39
C THR A 74 -3.52 -8.01 -5.56
N THR A 75 -4.35 -7.87 -6.59
CA THR A 75 -3.98 -7.19 -7.84
C THR A 75 -3.51 -5.75 -7.62
N ASP A 76 -4.16 -4.99 -6.75
CA ASP A 76 -3.79 -3.58 -6.50
C ASP A 76 -2.44 -3.44 -5.81
N VAL A 77 -2.18 -4.24 -4.77
CA VAL A 77 -0.88 -4.21 -4.06
C VAL A 77 0.23 -4.75 -4.95
N GLU A 78 -0.03 -5.76 -5.78
CA GLU A 78 0.93 -6.27 -6.75
C GLU A 78 1.28 -5.24 -7.82
N ASN A 79 0.28 -4.53 -8.35
CA ASN A 79 0.49 -3.43 -9.29
C ASN A 79 1.31 -2.31 -8.63
N SER A 80 0.93 -1.89 -7.42
CA SER A 80 1.65 -0.90 -6.62
C SER A 80 3.12 -1.30 -6.41
N ASN A 81 3.39 -2.56 -6.06
CA ASN A 81 4.74 -3.10 -5.94
C ASN A 81 5.53 -3.06 -7.26
N GLY A 82 4.87 -3.25 -8.40
CA GLY A 82 5.46 -3.07 -9.73
C GLY A 82 5.88 -1.63 -9.98
N ILE A 83 4.94 -0.69 -9.83
CA ILE A 83 5.15 0.75 -9.97
C ILE A 83 6.29 1.22 -9.06
N PHE A 84 6.28 0.78 -7.81
CA PHE A 84 7.30 1.17 -6.84
C PHE A 84 8.70 0.73 -7.26
N ARG A 85 8.86 -0.52 -7.72
CA ARG A 85 10.15 -1.03 -8.20
C ARG A 85 10.64 -0.27 -9.42
N GLU A 86 9.75 0.09 -10.34
CA GLU A 86 10.11 0.83 -11.54
C GLU A 86 10.52 2.28 -11.21
N ARG A 87 9.71 2.98 -10.41
CA ARG A 87 9.90 4.40 -10.10
C ARG A 87 11.00 4.66 -9.07
N VAL A 88 11.26 3.73 -8.16
CA VAL A 88 12.24 3.85 -7.06
C VAL A 88 13.44 2.91 -7.25
N GLY A 89 13.65 2.37 -8.47
CA GLY A 89 14.70 1.40 -8.86
C GLY A 89 16.17 1.87 -8.77
N ARG A 90 16.51 2.71 -7.78
CA ARG A 90 17.82 3.32 -7.54
C ARG A 90 18.88 2.33 -7.08
N LEU A 91 18.48 1.19 -6.52
CA LEU A 91 19.38 0.15 -6.03
C LEU A 91 19.91 -0.78 -7.14
N VAL A 92 19.25 -0.81 -8.30
CA VAL A 92 19.53 -1.77 -9.38
C VAL A 92 20.90 -1.55 -10.04
N ARG A 93 21.36 -0.29 -10.17
CA ARG A 93 22.64 0.01 -10.83
C ARG A 93 23.79 0.07 -9.83
N LYS A 94 24.84 -0.73 -10.05
CA LYS A 94 26.03 -0.79 -9.18
C LYS A 94 26.73 0.58 -9.04
N THR A 95 26.87 1.32 -10.14
CA THR A 95 27.69 2.54 -10.25
C THR A 95 27.09 3.82 -9.65
N LYS A 96 25.81 3.83 -9.26
CA LYS A 96 25.14 5.04 -8.70
C LYS A 96 25.27 5.16 -7.17
N CYS A 97 26.50 5.15 -6.65
CA CYS A 97 26.76 5.12 -5.19
C CYS A 97 26.11 6.29 -4.43
N PHE A 98 26.15 7.51 -4.98
CA PHE A 98 25.55 8.69 -4.33
C PHE A 98 24.03 8.59 -4.14
N SER A 99 23.32 7.91 -5.05
CA SER A 99 21.86 7.76 -4.98
C SER A 99 21.43 6.72 -3.95
N LYS A 100 22.38 5.93 -3.42
CA LYS A 100 22.12 4.84 -2.46
C LYS A 100 22.31 5.27 -1.01
N LEU A 101 22.75 6.51 -0.77
CA LEU A 101 22.77 7.06 0.58
C LEU A 101 21.36 7.01 1.17
N LYS A 102 21.24 6.56 2.42
CA LYS A 102 19.96 6.41 3.14
C LYS A 102 19.07 7.65 3.00
N CYS A 103 19.64 8.84 3.25
CA CYS A 103 18.91 10.11 3.14
C CYS A 103 18.38 10.38 1.72
N ARG A 104 19.07 9.91 0.67
CA ARG A 104 18.64 10.07 -0.72
C ARG A 104 17.55 9.07 -1.10
N LEU A 105 17.60 7.86 -0.56
CA LEU A 105 16.54 6.87 -0.70
C LEU A 105 15.26 7.35 0.01
N GLU A 106 15.38 7.84 1.23
CA GLU A 106 14.27 8.43 1.99
C GLU A 106 13.67 9.65 1.27
N ALA A 107 14.51 10.56 0.76
CA ALA A 107 14.03 11.72 0.00
C ALA A 107 13.30 11.29 -1.28
N ALA A 108 13.82 10.31 -2.01
CA ALA A 108 13.17 9.78 -3.21
C ALA A 108 11.81 9.14 -2.87
N LEU A 109 11.72 8.40 -1.77
CA LEU A 109 10.48 7.80 -1.30
C LEU A 109 9.44 8.88 -0.95
N LYS A 110 9.84 9.93 -0.22
CA LYS A 110 8.95 11.05 0.13
C LYS A 110 8.39 11.74 -1.10
N ILE A 111 9.23 12.02 -2.10
CA ILE A 111 8.80 12.63 -3.37
C ILE A 111 7.85 11.70 -4.10
N PHE A 112 8.16 10.41 -4.17
CA PHE A 112 7.30 9.42 -4.83
C PHE A 112 5.93 9.33 -4.15
N GLN A 113 5.87 9.20 -2.83
CA GLN A 113 4.63 9.14 -2.06
C GLN A 113 3.79 10.41 -2.26
N PHE A 114 4.43 11.60 -2.21
CA PHE A 114 3.72 12.85 -2.45
C PHE A 114 3.14 12.91 -3.87
N TYR A 115 3.96 12.61 -4.87
CA TYR A 115 3.54 12.58 -6.27
C TYR A 115 2.36 11.61 -6.46
N TRP A 116 2.51 10.38 -5.96
CA TRP A 116 1.50 9.34 -6.13
C TRP A 116 0.18 9.69 -5.46
N ASN A 117 0.22 10.23 -4.24
CA ASN A 117 -0.99 10.52 -3.48
C ASN A 117 -1.68 11.83 -3.88
N PHE A 118 -0.94 12.83 -4.35
CA PHE A 118 -1.50 14.19 -4.50
C PHE A 118 -1.36 14.79 -5.90
N MET A 119 -0.58 14.19 -6.80
CA MET A 119 -0.41 14.68 -8.18
C MET A 119 -0.87 13.68 -9.23
N ASN A 120 -0.71 12.39 -8.98
CA ASN A 120 -1.01 11.34 -9.94
C ASN A 120 -2.51 10.97 -9.90
N GLU A 121 -3.23 11.32 -10.95
CA GLU A 121 -4.65 11.01 -11.07
C GLU A 121 -4.85 9.52 -11.37
N MET A 122 -5.69 8.89 -10.55
CA MET A 122 -6.24 7.56 -10.81
C MET A 122 -7.51 7.72 -11.64
N ASN A 123 -7.65 6.87 -12.67
CA ASN A 123 -8.80 6.87 -13.59
C ASN A 123 -9.08 8.24 -14.25
N GLY A 124 -8.05 9.09 -14.37
CA GLY A 124 -8.09 10.37 -15.07
C GLY A 124 -8.96 11.46 -14.42
N LYS A 125 -9.32 11.32 -13.13
CA LYS A 125 -10.21 12.28 -12.46
C LYS A 125 -9.83 12.61 -11.01
N THR A 126 -9.25 11.67 -10.26
CA THR A 126 -9.12 11.81 -8.81
C THR A 126 -7.77 11.27 -8.34
N THR A 127 -7.07 12.03 -7.50
CA THR A 127 -5.86 11.53 -6.81
C THR A 127 -6.24 10.77 -5.53
N PRO A 128 -5.40 9.86 -4.99
CA PRO A 128 -5.68 9.20 -3.71
C PRO A 128 -6.02 10.17 -2.57
N GLY A 129 -5.29 11.29 -2.46
CA GLY A 129 -5.54 12.31 -1.44
C GLY A 129 -6.90 13.01 -1.60
N MET A 130 -7.41 13.12 -2.84
CA MET A 130 -8.77 13.62 -3.08
C MET A 130 -9.82 12.56 -2.74
N ALA A 131 -9.57 11.29 -3.07
CA ALA A 131 -10.49 10.20 -2.75
C ALA A 131 -10.68 10.05 -1.23
N GLU A 132 -9.63 10.28 -0.45
CA GLU A 132 -9.64 10.30 1.01
C GLU A 132 -10.10 11.64 1.62
N GLY A 133 -10.45 12.64 0.79
CA GLY A 133 -10.90 13.95 1.26
C GLY A 133 -9.83 14.79 1.97
N ILE A 134 -8.55 14.46 1.82
CA ILE A 134 -7.41 15.19 2.41
C ILE A 134 -7.17 16.51 1.69
N ILE A 135 -7.41 16.53 0.37
CA ILE A 135 -7.28 17.70 -0.50
C ILE A 135 -8.48 17.79 -1.44
N ASP A 136 -8.81 19.01 -1.87
CA ASP A 136 -9.93 19.31 -2.77
C ASP A 136 -9.54 19.35 -4.25
N ARG A 137 -8.24 19.44 -4.56
CA ARG A 137 -7.72 19.58 -5.93
C ARG A 137 -6.36 18.94 -6.11
N THR A 138 -6.10 18.42 -7.31
CA THR A 138 -4.79 17.89 -7.72
C THR A 138 -3.69 18.93 -7.52
N ILE A 139 -2.59 18.52 -6.87
CA ILE A 139 -1.39 19.34 -6.71
C ILE A 139 -0.57 19.27 -8.00
N THR A 140 -0.14 20.42 -8.51
CA THR A 140 0.77 20.47 -9.66
C THR A 140 2.22 20.69 -9.19
N TRP A 141 3.19 20.39 -10.05
CA TRP A 141 4.59 20.73 -9.80
C TRP A 141 4.79 22.22 -9.51
N ARG A 142 4.04 23.09 -10.20
CA ARG A 142 4.07 24.54 -9.93
C ARG A 142 3.68 24.83 -8.49
N ILE A 143 2.57 24.28 -8.00
CA ILE A 143 2.13 24.46 -6.62
C ILE A 143 3.20 23.91 -5.67
N PHE A 144 3.65 22.67 -5.89
CA PHE A 144 4.63 22.01 -5.03
C PHE A 144 5.95 22.80 -4.87
N PHE A 145 6.54 23.28 -5.97
CA PHE A 145 7.82 23.99 -5.93
C PHE A 145 7.72 25.44 -5.45
N HIS A 146 6.55 26.08 -5.53
CA HIS A 146 6.38 27.50 -5.21
C HIS A 146 5.59 27.73 -3.93
N THR A 147 5.13 26.67 -3.25
CA THR A 147 4.47 26.79 -1.94
C THR A 147 5.54 26.92 -0.87
N SER A 148 5.54 28.06 -0.17
CA SER A 148 6.32 28.24 1.05
C SER A 148 5.47 27.83 2.25
N ILE A 149 5.92 26.81 2.97
CA ILE A 149 5.32 26.44 4.25
C ILE A 149 6.00 27.30 5.31
N LYS A 150 5.24 28.19 5.97
CA LYS A 150 5.73 28.84 7.19
C LYS A 150 5.70 27.77 8.29
N TYR A 151 6.88 27.37 8.76
CA TYR A 151 6.96 26.57 9.98
C TYR A 151 6.63 27.50 11.15
N CYS A 152 5.53 27.24 11.83
CA CYS A 152 5.24 27.80 13.15
C CYS A 152 5.91 26.92 14.22
#